data_AF-C7Q1H6-F1
#
_entry.id   AF-C7Q1H6-F1
#
_cell.length_a   1.000
_cell.length_b   1.000
_cell.length_c   1.000
_cell.angle_alpha   90.00
_cell.angle_beta   90.00
_cell.angle_gamma   90.00
#
_symmetry.space_group_name_H-M   'P 1'
#
loop_
_entity.id
_entity.type
_entity.pdbx_description
1 polymer ?
#
loop_
_entity_poly.entity_id
_entity_poly.type
_entity_poly.pdbx_seq_one_letter_code
_entity_poly.pdbx_strand_id
1 'polypeptide(L)'
;MSDVTKSVDVEVPLRTAYNQWTQFESFPEFMSGVIAIRQLDDRHTHWVTEVAGARREFDAEIVEQLPDERIAWRSVDGDVRHSGIVTFRPLGDHTTRVTVDLEWEPEGLLEKAGGAMGVDRLQVKADLERFRQFIEERGNETGQWRGQVPETQVAAVPTGNAEPLAGTAAPLADAQQAAGPDPSANDVVDVLVAQHAQVKDLMARTAASEGADKQRLFTALVDLIKTHEKGEQRVVHPVTRSSVEGGAATANARLGEEERADQLIAEVKTMTADSPEFDAWFEQLRQAVLDHAEHEEREEFPKLRRELTAARLHTMAEELVAVQTAHN
;
A
#
# COMPACT_ATOMS: atom_id res chain seq x y z
N MET A 1 19.03 9.97 8.24
CA MET A 1 18.17 10.90 7.50
C MET A 1 18.05 10.38 6.08
N SER A 2 16.81 10.16 5.64
CA SER A 2 16.50 9.72 4.29
C SER A 2 15.71 10.82 3.59
N ASP A 3 16.18 11.24 2.41
CA ASP A 3 15.57 12.32 1.65
C ASP A 3 14.85 11.77 0.41
N VAL A 4 13.66 12.29 0.12
CA VAL A 4 12.82 11.90 -1.01
C VAL A 4 12.31 13.14 -1.73
N THR A 5 12.74 13.29 -2.98
CA THR A 5 12.16 14.24 -3.94
C THR A 5 11.35 13.50 -4.98
N LYS A 6 10.07 13.87 -5.14
CA LYS A 6 9.19 13.37 -6.20
C LYS A 6 8.35 14.51 -6.78
N SER A 7 7.99 14.38 -8.04
CA SER A 7 7.13 15.35 -8.72
C SER A 7 6.08 14.66 -9.57
N VAL A 8 4.95 15.33 -9.75
CA VAL A 8 3.87 14.96 -10.66
C VAL A 8 3.40 16.21 -11.40
N ASP A 9 2.97 16.04 -12.65
CA ASP A 9 2.32 17.10 -13.42
C ASP A 9 0.82 16.85 -13.39
N VAL A 10 0.05 17.85 -12.99
CA VAL A 10 -1.42 17.79 -12.93
C VAL A 10 -2.03 18.73 -13.97
N GLU A 11 -3.06 18.28 -14.66
CA GLU A 11 -3.78 19.00 -15.72
C GLU A 11 -4.83 19.99 -15.17
N VAL A 12 -4.44 20.79 -14.18
CA VAL A 12 -5.26 21.88 -13.61
C VAL A 12 -4.44 23.16 -13.43
N PRO A 13 -5.07 24.36 -13.41
CA PRO A 13 -4.39 25.62 -13.12
C PRO A 13 -3.69 25.61 -11.75
N LEU A 14 -2.59 26.37 -11.63
CA LEU A 14 -1.77 26.48 -10.40
C LEU A 14 -2.61 26.71 -9.15
N ARG A 15 -3.55 27.65 -9.26
CA ARG A 15 -4.45 28.04 -8.18
C ARG A 15 -5.33 26.88 -7.69
N THR A 16 -5.83 26.05 -8.61
CA THR A 16 -6.67 24.89 -8.31
C THR A 16 -5.86 23.80 -7.61
N ALA A 17 -4.65 23.50 -8.12
CA ALA A 17 -3.75 22.55 -7.49
C ALA A 17 -3.37 22.96 -6.06
N TYR A 18 -3.00 24.23 -5.87
CA TYR A 18 -2.65 24.76 -4.54
C TYR A 18 -3.84 24.72 -3.59
N ASN A 19 -5.01 25.23 -4.03
CA ASN A 19 -6.21 25.26 -3.20
C ASN A 19 -6.60 23.84 -2.75
N GLN A 20 -6.60 22.86 -3.66
CA GLN A 20 -6.91 21.48 -3.30
C GLN A 20 -5.90 20.91 -2.31
N TRP A 21 -4.61 21.14 -2.52
CA TRP A 21 -3.58 20.62 -1.61
C TRP A 21 -3.76 21.14 -0.18
N THR A 22 -4.26 22.37 -0.01
CA THR A 22 -4.53 22.92 1.32
C THR A 22 -5.78 22.34 2.00
N GLN A 23 -6.55 21.48 1.34
CA GLN A 23 -7.69 20.78 1.94
C GLN A 23 -7.21 19.48 2.60
N PHE A 24 -6.38 19.60 3.64
CA PHE A 24 -5.69 18.46 4.26
C PHE A 24 -6.64 17.33 4.67
N GLU A 25 -7.81 17.64 5.22
CA GLU A 25 -8.78 16.62 5.66
C GLU A 25 -9.36 15.77 4.51
N SER A 26 -9.14 16.16 3.25
CA SER A 26 -9.50 15.35 2.07
C SER A 26 -8.44 14.32 1.68
N PHE A 27 -7.24 14.37 2.28
CA PHE A 27 -6.12 13.48 1.90
C PHE A 27 -6.45 11.99 2.06
N PRO A 28 -7.22 11.53 3.06
CA PRO A 28 -7.65 10.13 3.14
C PRO A 28 -8.44 9.63 1.91
N GLU A 29 -9.07 10.52 1.15
CA GLU A 29 -9.81 10.14 -0.08
C GLU A 29 -8.87 9.66 -1.20
N PHE A 30 -7.60 10.07 -1.17
CA PHE A 30 -6.63 9.78 -2.24
C PHE A 30 -5.25 9.33 -1.75
N MET A 31 -4.96 9.33 -0.45
CA MET A 31 -3.70 8.82 0.12
C MET A 31 -4.00 7.64 1.03
N SER A 32 -3.83 6.41 0.53
CA SER A 32 -4.21 5.19 1.26
C SER A 32 -3.41 4.96 2.56
N GLY A 33 -2.23 5.56 2.71
CA GLY A 33 -1.46 5.53 3.95
C GLY A 33 -1.97 6.48 5.04
N VAL A 34 -2.91 7.37 4.71
CA VAL A 34 -3.48 8.37 5.62
C VAL A 34 -4.89 7.93 6.01
N ILE A 35 -5.09 7.60 7.27
CA ILE A 35 -6.42 7.21 7.80
C ILE A 35 -7.26 8.46 8.07
N ALA A 36 -6.65 9.48 8.67
CA ALA A 36 -7.32 10.73 9.01
C ALA A 36 -6.33 11.87 9.15
N ILE A 37 -6.77 13.07 8.78
CA ILE A 37 -6.11 14.33 9.15
C ILE A 37 -7.17 15.21 9.81
N ARG A 38 -6.80 15.89 10.89
CA ARG A 38 -7.62 16.94 11.51
C ARG A 38 -6.83 18.24 11.53
N GLN A 39 -7.38 19.32 11.00
CA GLN A 39 -6.75 20.63 11.12
C GLN A 39 -7.08 21.23 12.49
N LEU A 40 -6.05 21.43 13.32
CA LEU A 40 -6.23 21.92 14.70
C LEU A 40 -6.32 23.44 14.75
N ASP A 41 -5.50 24.11 13.94
CA ASP A 41 -5.50 25.57 13.75
C ASP A 41 -4.85 25.95 12.39
N ASP A 42 -4.52 27.23 12.21
CA ASP A 42 -3.89 27.74 10.98
C ASP A 42 -2.48 27.19 10.72
N ARG A 43 -1.84 26.55 11.69
CA ARG A 43 -0.45 26.03 11.57
C ARG A 43 -0.32 24.57 11.93
N HIS A 44 -1.27 23.97 12.64
CA HIS A 44 -1.12 22.62 13.16
C HIS A 44 -2.14 21.66 12.56
N THR A 45 -1.65 20.48 12.20
CA THR A 45 -2.46 19.36 11.71
C THR A 45 -2.13 18.11 12.50
N HIS A 46 -3.15 17.32 12.81
CA HIS A 46 -3.04 16.05 13.51
C HIS A 46 -3.29 14.90 12.55
N TRP A 47 -2.35 13.96 12.49
CA TRP A 47 -2.31 12.89 11.50
C TRP A 47 -2.47 11.52 12.15
N VAL A 48 -3.27 10.67 11.51
CA VAL A 48 -3.35 9.24 11.78
C VAL A 48 -3.01 8.52 10.49
N THR A 49 -1.91 7.76 10.47
CA THR A 49 -1.42 7.03 9.30
C THR A 49 -1.29 5.55 9.61
N GLU A 50 -1.51 4.69 8.62
CA GLU A 50 -1.19 3.27 8.70
C GLU A 50 -0.43 2.87 7.45
N VAL A 51 0.87 2.62 7.64
CA VAL A 51 1.78 2.27 6.55
C VAL A 51 2.44 0.96 6.92
N ALA A 52 2.34 -0.03 6.02
CA ALA A 52 2.87 -1.38 6.24
C ALA A 52 2.41 -2.03 7.57
N GLY A 53 1.15 -1.80 7.97
CA GLY A 53 0.56 -2.32 9.20
C GLY A 53 1.05 -1.65 10.49
N ALA A 54 1.92 -0.65 10.38
CA ALA A 54 2.31 0.20 11.50
C ALA A 54 1.41 1.44 11.52
N ARG A 55 0.47 1.46 12.48
CA ARG A 55 -0.32 2.65 12.77
C ARG A 55 0.52 3.65 13.56
N ARG A 56 0.50 4.91 13.13
CA ARG A 56 1.21 6.04 13.75
C ARG A 56 0.29 7.25 13.87
N GLU A 57 0.54 8.03 14.90
CA GLU A 57 -0.20 9.25 15.23
C GLU A 57 0.81 10.34 15.57
N PHE A 58 0.72 11.49 14.92
CA PHE A 58 1.67 12.59 15.09
C PHE A 58 1.04 13.94 14.74
N ASP A 59 1.60 15.01 15.28
CA ASP A 59 1.23 16.39 14.93
C ASP A 59 2.29 17.02 14.04
N ALA A 60 1.85 17.76 13.02
CA ALA A 60 2.70 18.51 12.11
C ALA A 60 2.41 20.01 12.16
N GLU A 61 3.47 20.80 12.26
CA GLU A 61 3.45 22.26 12.19
C GLU A 61 3.84 22.73 10.78
N ILE A 62 3.00 23.53 10.16
CA ILE A 62 3.27 24.31 8.94
C ILE A 62 4.18 25.48 9.35
N VAL A 63 5.42 25.45 8.88
CA VAL A 63 6.46 26.43 9.22
C VAL A 63 6.61 27.54 8.17
N GLU A 64 6.21 27.27 6.92
CA GLU A 64 6.09 28.26 5.86
C GLU A 64 4.87 27.96 4.99
N GLN A 65 4.12 28.99 4.61
CA GLN A 65 3.08 28.86 3.59
C GLN A 65 3.02 30.11 2.73
N LEU A 66 3.38 29.93 1.45
CA LEU A 66 3.33 30.95 0.42
C LEU A 66 2.29 30.52 -0.63
N PRO A 67 1.15 31.22 -0.72
CA PRO A 67 0.09 30.88 -1.66
C PRO A 67 0.58 30.72 -3.10
N ASP A 68 0.12 29.65 -3.76
CA ASP A 68 0.45 29.31 -5.15
C ASP A 68 1.95 29.02 -5.39
N GLU A 69 2.79 28.97 -4.34
CA GLU A 69 4.22 28.73 -4.44
C GLU A 69 4.67 27.49 -3.66
N ARG A 70 4.50 27.48 -2.33
CA ARG A 70 4.99 26.37 -1.48
C ARG A 70 4.36 26.30 -0.09
N ILE A 71 4.46 25.12 0.51
CA ILE A 71 4.12 24.85 1.91
C ILE A 71 5.26 24.02 2.50
N ALA A 72 5.80 24.43 3.64
CA ALA A 72 6.80 23.69 4.39
C ALA A 72 6.26 23.30 5.76
N TRP A 73 6.59 22.10 6.22
CA TRP A 73 6.13 21.58 7.52
C TRP A 73 7.21 20.76 8.22
N ARG A 74 7.00 20.52 9.51
CA ARG A 74 7.77 19.58 10.34
C ARG A 74 6.86 18.87 11.34
N SER A 75 7.18 17.64 11.71
CA SER A 75 6.54 17.02 12.87
C SER A 75 6.99 17.73 14.16
N VAL A 76 6.05 17.90 15.09
CA VAL A 76 6.28 18.55 16.39
C VAL A 76 5.95 17.65 17.58
N ASP A 77 5.23 16.55 17.35
CA ASP A 77 4.91 15.52 18.35
C ASP A 77 4.84 14.14 17.68
N GLY A 78 4.94 13.07 18.48
CA GLY A 78 4.90 11.67 18.03
C GLY A 78 6.27 11.03 17.80
N ASP A 79 6.25 9.72 17.54
CA ASP A 79 7.46 8.87 17.41
C ASP A 79 8.16 9.01 16.04
N VAL A 80 7.71 9.93 15.18
CA VAL A 80 8.23 10.13 13.82
C VAL A 80 8.77 11.53 13.67
N ARG A 81 10.06 11.64 13.37
CA ARG A 81 10.70 12.90 12.98
C ARG A 81 10.72 13.00 11.47
N HIS A 82 9.94 13.93 10.93
CA HIS A 82 9.98 14.24 9.51
C HIS A 82 9.72 15.72 9.24
N SER A 83 10.22 16.20 8.12
CA SER A 83 9.94 17.53 7.59
C SER A 83 9.79 17.45 6.09
N GLY A 84 9.10 18.40 5.50
CA GLY A 84 8.95 18.41 4.06
C GLY A 84 8.54 19.76 3.52
N ILE A 85 8.68 19.88 2.20
CA ILE A 85 8.30 21.03 1.41
C ILE A 85 7.52 20.51 0.21
N VAL A 86 6.34 21.07 -0.04
CA VAL A 86 5.65 20.93 -1.32
C VAL A 86 5.79 22.25 -2.08
N THR A 87 6.14 22.18 -3.36
CA THR A 87 6.22 23.33 -4.25
C THR A 87 5.31 23.16 -5.46
N PHE A 88 4.74 24.27 -5.92
CA PHE A 88 3.85 24.33 -7.06
C PHE A 88 4.48 25.23 -8.13
N ARG A 89 4.57 24.74 -9.36
CA ARG A 89 5.13 25.51 -10.48
C ARG A 89 4.20 25.44 -11.69
N PRO A 90 3.81 26.56 -12.30
CA PRO A 90 3.03 26.52 -13.53
C PRO A 90 3.91 26.00 -14.68
N LEU A 91 3.38 25.03 -15.44
CA LEU A 91 3.94 24.56 -16.71
C LEU A 91 3.17 25.13 -17.92
N GLY A 92 1.97 25.65 -17.69
CA GLY A 92 1.11 26.34 -18.63
C GLY A 92 -0.17 26.84 -17.92
N ASP A 93 -1.12 27.38 -18.67
CA ASP A 93 -2.35 27.96 -18.09
C ASP A 93 -3.23 26.92 -17.36
N HIS A 94 -3.12 25.64 -17.77
CA HIS A 94 -3.89 24.52 -17.25
C HIS A 94 -3.01 23.33 -16.83
N THR A 95 -1.73 23.57 -16.52
CA THR A 95 -0.83 22.49 -16.12
C THR A 95 0.10 22.97 -15.02
N THR A 96 0.19 22.19 -13.95
CA THR A 96 0.97 22.53 -12.76
C THR A 96 1.86 21.36 -12.37
N ARG A 97 3.14 21.63 -12.12
CA ARG A 97 4.05 20.67 -11.48
C ARG A 97 3.95 20.81 -9.97
N VAL A 98 3.62 19.72 -9.30
CA VAL A 98 3.70 19.59 -7.84
C VAL A 98 4.94 18.79 -7.51
N THR A 99 5.83 19.33 -6.67
CA THR A 99 7.05 18.64 -6.22
C THR A 99 7.06 18.57 -4.71
N VAL A 100 7.24 17.37 -4.16
CA VAL A 100 7.38 17.12 -2.72
C VAL A 100 8.81 16.70 -2.44
N ASP A 101 9.44 17.43 -1.52
CA ASP A 101 10.71 17.12 -0.88
C ASP A 101 10.41 16.72 0.57
N LEU A 102 10.81 15.52 0.99
CA LEU A 102 10.53 14.98 2.32
C LEU A 102 11.83 14.44 2.93
N GLU A 103 12.10 14.82 4.17
CA GLU A 103 13.19 14.30 5.00
C GLU A 103 12.60 13.59 6.22
N TRP A 104 13.08 12.41 6.59
CA TRP A 104 12.69 11.77 7.85
C TRP A 104 13.82 10.98 8.52
N GLU A 105 13.63 10.72 9.81
CA GLU A 105 14.45 9.82 10.62
C GLU A 105 13.66 8.56 10.99
N PRO A 106 14.12 7.37 10.56
CA PRO A 106 13.56 6.11 11.04
C PRO A 106 13.98 5.87 12.51
N GLU A 107 13.01 5.62 13.38
CA GLU A 107 13.22 5.25 14.78
C GLU A 107 12.90 3.76 15.02
N GLY A 108 13.92 2.99 15.45
CA GLY A 108 13.77 1.61 15.91
C GLY A 108 14.84 0.65 15.39
N LEU A 109 15.16 -0.41 16.14
CA LEU A 109 16.12 -1.45 15.72
C LEU A 109 15.62 -2.27 14.51
N LEU A 110 14.29 -2.39 14.33
CA LEU A 110 13.68 -2.98 13.12
C LEU A 110 13.86 -2.08 11.89
N GLU A 111 13.80 -0.76 12.06
CA GLU A 111 14.05 0.19 10.98
C GLU A 111 15.54 0.43 10.74
N LYS A 112 16.43 0.17 11.71
CA LYS A 112 17.89 0.20 11.48
C LYS A 112 18.45 -1.09 10.87
N ALA A 113 17.77 -2.22 11.06
CA ALA A 113 18.12 -3.50 10.44
C ALA A 113 17.42 -3.73 9.08
N GLY A 114 16.34 -2.98 8.78
CA GLY A 114 15.55 -3.12 7.56
C GLY A 114 15.20 -1.81 6.82
N GLY A 115 15.66 -0.65 7.30
CA GLY A 115 15.24 0.66 6.78
C GLY A 115 16.39 1.40 6.12
N ALA A 116 16.41 1.35 4.79
CA ALA A 116 16.82 2.44 3.89
C ALA A 116 16.75 2.01 2.41
N MET A 117 15.70 1.30 1.95
CA MET A 117 15.58 0.99 0.52
C MET A 117 14.14 1.07 -0.01
N GLY A 118 13.78 2.24 -0.54
CA GLY A 118 12.84 2.38 -1.67
C GLY A 118 11.34 2.47 -1.38
N VAL A 119 10.83 1.87 -0.30
CA VAL A 119 9.38 1.81 0.00
C VAL A 119 8.78 3.21 0.17
N ASP A 120 9.48 4.07 0.89
CA ASP A 120 8.99 5.42 1.19
C ASP A 120 9.06 6.36 -0.03
N ARG A 121 10.03 6.15 -0.94
CA ARG A 121 10.10 6.85 -2.24
C ARG A 121 8.98 6.44 -3.20
N LEU A 122 8.53 5.19 -3.10
CA LEU A 122 7.48 4.64 -3.94
C LEU A 122 6.11 5.06 -3.43
N GLN A 123 5.92 5.12 -2.10
CA GLN A 123 4.70 5.64 -1.47
C GLN A 123 4.48 7.12 -1.79
N VAL A 124 5.48 7.99 -1.59
CA VAL A 124 5.37 9.44 -1.91
C VAL A 124 5.06 9.65 -3.40
N LYS A 125 5.67 8.85 -4.28
CA LYS A 125 5.35 8.91 -5.72
C LYS A 125 3.91 8.48 -6.00
N ALA A 126 3.45 7.40 -5.37
CA ALA A 126 2.09 6.89 -5.55
C ALA A 126 1.04 7.87 -5.01
N ASP A 127 1.29 8.50 -3.86
CA ASP A 127 0.41 9.54 -3.29
C ASP A 127 0.32 10.77 -4.20
N LEU A 128 1.43 11.17 -4.86
CA LEU A 128 1.41 12.24 -5.85
C LEU A 128 0.61 11.86 -7.12
N GLU A 129 0.72 10.63 -7.60
CA GLU A 129 -0.09 10.16 -8.73
C GLU A 129 -1.58 10.07 -8.38
N ARG A 130 -1.92 9.68 -7.14
CA ARG A 130 -3.32 9.68 -6.67
C ARG A 130 -3.87 11.09 -6.50
N PHE A 131 -3.07 12.03 -5.99
CA PHE A 131 -3.43 13.45 -5.96
C PHE A 131 -3.73 13.97 -7.37
N ARG A 132 -2.89 13.62 -8.34
CA ARG A 132 -3.12 13.96 -9.75
C ARG A 132 -4.46 13.46 -10.24
N GLN A 133 -4.73 12.16 -10.10
CA GLN A 133 -6.00 11.55 -10.53
C GLN A 133 -7.19 12.23 -9.88
N PHE A 134 -7.13 12.41 -8.55
CA PHE A 134 -8.20 13.03 -7.77
C PHE A 134 -8.54 14.46 -8.26
N ILE A 135 -7.54 15.30 -8.52
CA ILE A 135 -7.77 16.70 -8.91
C ILE A 135 -8.12 16.84 -10.40
N GLU A 136 -7.57 15.98 -11.27
CA GLU A 136 -7.89 15.98 -12.71
C GLU A 136 -9.32 15.49 -12.98
N GLU A 137 -9.79 14.47 -12.25
CA GLU A 137 -11.17 13.96 -12.38
C GLU A 137 -12.22 14.99 -11.93
N ARG A 138 -11.90 15.83 -10.95
CA ARG A 138 -12.83 16.87 -10.45
C ARG A 138 -12.76 18.18 -11.25
N GLY A 139 -11.59 18.56 -11.73
CA GLY A 139 -11.34 19.82 -12.43
C GLY A 139 -11.50 21.11 -11.60
N ASN A 140 -11.95 21.03 -10.34
CA ASN A 140 -12.13 22.16 -9.42
C ASN A 140 -11.77 21.74 -7.98
N GLU A 141 -11.27 22.66 -7.15
CA GLU A 141 -10.95 22.42 -5.74
C GLU A 141 -12.17 22.20 -4.84
N THR A 142 -12.03 21.41 -3.77
CA THR A 142 -13.09 21.17 -2.76
C THR A 142 -13.23 22.30 -1.73
N GLY A 143 -12.28 23.23 -1.69
CA GLY A 143 -12.28 24.36 -0.77
C GLY A 143 -11.08 25.27 -0.98
N GLN A 144 -11.00 26.35 -0.21
CA GLN A 144 -9.92 27.34 -0.29
C GLN A 144 -9.45 27.74 1.11
N TRP A 145 -8.16 27.56 1.40
CA TRP A 145 -7.51 28.16 2.56
C TRP A 145 -6.19 28.82 2.14
N ARG A 146 -6.00 30.08 2.56
CA ARG A 146 -4.92 30.98 2.08
C ARG A 146 -4.24 31.77 3.19
N GLY A 147 -4.09 31.18 4.38
CA GLY A 147 -3.27 31.76 5.45
C GLY A 147 -1.83 31.99 4.96
N GLN A 148 -1.15 33.01 5.49
CA GLN A 148 0.29 33.20 5.29
C GLN A 148 1.01 32.93 6.60
N VAL A 149 2.05 32.10 6.52
CA VAL A 149 2.87 31.68 7.65
C VAL A 149 4.32 32.04 7.28
N PRO A 150 4.90 33.12 7.85
CA PRO A 150 6.29 33.51 7.56
C PRO A 150 7.31 32.58 8.24
N GLU A 151 8.44 32.37 7.56
CA GLU A 151 9.54 31.47 7.93
C GLU A 151 10.11 31.75 9.35
N THR A 152 10.40 30.70 10.12
CA THR A 152 11.11 30.79 11.41
C THR A 152 12.40 29.97 11.36
N GLN A 153 13.57 30.61 11.50
CA GLN A 153 14.89 30.05 11.22
C GLN A 153 15.56 29.43 12.47
N VAL A 154 16.09 28.19 12.42
CA VAL A 154 17.12 27.71 13.39
C VAL A 154 18.00 26.53 12.90
N ALA A 155 19.30 26.84 12.80
CA ALA A 155 20.55 26.10 13.08
C ALA A 155 20.88 24.70 12.48
N ALA A 156 21.98 24.67 11.71
CA ALA A 156 22.69 23.49 11.21
C ALA A 156 23.46 22.71 12.30
N VAL A 157 23.58 21.38 12.12
CA VAL A 157 24.38 20.47 12.97
C VAL A 157 25.60 19.97 12.17
N PRO A 158 26.83 19.95 12.75
CA PRO A 158 28.07 19.81 11.99
C PRO A 158 28.49 18.34 11.75
N THR A 159 29.20 18.12 10.64
CA THR A 159 29.85 16.87 10.23
C THR A 159 31.22 16.68 10.92
N GLY A 160 31.54 15.44 11.30
CA GLY A 160 32.84 15.09 11.87
C GLY A 160 33.25 13.64 11.56
N ASN A 161 34.31 13.49 10.77
CA ASN A 161 34.96 12.22 10.39
C ASN A 161 35.82 11.64 11.54
N ALA A 162 35.89 10.30 11.65
CA ALA A 162 37.10 9.55 12.01
C ALA A 162 36.96 8.03 11.74
N GLU A 163 37.88 7.47 10.95
CA GLU A 163 38.24 6.03 10.81
C GLU A 163 39.56 5.76 11.58
N PRO A 164 40.16 4.53 11.60
CA PRO A 164 39.64 3.15 11.72
C PRO A 164 40.45 2.31 12.75
N LEU A 165 40.03 1.08 13.12
CA LEU A 165 40.92 0.03 13.64
C LEU A 165 40.48 -1.40 13.25
N ALA A 166 41.48 -2.28 13.10
CA ALA A 166 41.49 -3.52 12.33
C ALA A 166 41.35 -4.83 13.14
N GLY A 167 41.12 -5.94 12.41
CA GLY A 167 41.34 -7.34 12.80
C GLY A 167 40.03 -8.14 12.97
N THR A 168 39.80 -9.36 12.48
CA THR A 168 40.59 -10.43 11.83
C THR A 168 39.60 -11.45 11.21
N ALA A 169 39.93 -12.05 10.05
CA ALA A 169 39.24 -13.23 9.46
C ALA A 169 39.60 -14.53 10.21
N ALA A 170 38.95 -15.70 10.16
CA ALA A 170 38.14 -16.45 9.15
C ALA A 170 37.47 -17.68 9.87
N PRO A 171 37.03 -18.77 9.19
CA PRO A 171 35.97 -18.96 8.19
C PRO A 171 34.90 -20.01 8.63
N LEU A 172 33.81 -20.20 7.87
CA LEU A 172 33.02 -21.44 7.92
C LEU A 172 32.77 -21.96 6.51
N ALA A 173 33.17 -23.21 6.29
CA ALA A 173 32.94 -24.03 5.10
C ALA A 173 31.97 -25.17 5.44
N ASP A 174 31.17 -25.53 4.43
CA ASP A 174 30.41 -26.77 4.16
C ASP A 174 29.82 -27.63 5.30
N ALA A 175 28.50 -27.85 5.20
CA ALA A 175 27.88 -29.12 5.56
C ALA A 175 26.70 -29.45 4.61
N GLN A 176 26.84 -30.62 3.98
CA GLN A 176 25.96 -31.27 3.00
C GLN A 176 24.66 -31.83 3.59
N GLN A 177 23.61 -31.81 2.75
CA GLN A 177 22.52 -32.80 2.58
C GLN A 177 21.84 -33.44 3.80
N ALA A 178 20.55 -33.16 3.94
CA ALA A 178 19.56 -34.06 4.54
C ALA A 178 18.31 -34.13 3.63
N ALA A 179 17.73 -35.32 3.55
CA ALA A 179 16.76 -35.78 2.55
C ALA A 179 15.53 -34.87 2.36
N GLY A 180 15.13 -34.66 1.10
CA GLY A 180 13.96 -33.87 0.73
C GLY A 180 12.63 -34.56 1.10
N PRO A 181 11.57 -33.78 1.36
CA PRO A 181 10.25 -34.33 1.65
C PRO A 181 9.56 -34.87 0.39
N ASP A 182 8.62 -35.77 0.64
CA ASP A 182 7.78 -36.52 -0.30
C ASP A 182 7.08 -35.61 -1.35
N PRO A 183 7.27 -35.82 -2.67
CA PRO A 183 6.65 -35.02 -3.74
C PRO A 183 5.14 -35.26 -3.91
N SER A 184 4.50 -36.07 -3.05
CA SER A 184 3.05 -36.32 -3.05
C SER A 184 2.26 -35.50 -2.03
N ALA A 185 2.92 -34.64 -1.24
CA ALA A 185 2.25 -33.72 -0.34
C ALA A 185 1.95 -32.39 -1.07
N ASN A 186 0.66 -32.03 -1.21
CA ASN A 186 0.24 -30.78 -1.85
C ASN A 186 1.06 -29.60 -1.33
N ASP A 187 1.63 -28.82 -2.25
CA ASP A 187 2.37 -27.62 -1.92
C ASP A 187 1.43 -26.40 -1.79
N VAL A 188 1.95 -25.26 -1.32
CA VAL A 188 1.13 -24.06 -1.13
C VAL A 188 0.43 -23.61 -2.42
N VAL A 189 1.07 -23.79 -3.57
CA VAL A 189 0.48 -23.44 -4.87
C VAL A 189 -0.68 -24.38 -5.22
N ASP A 190 -0.57 -25.69 -4.93
CA ASP A 190 -1.67 -26.63 -5.14
C ASP A 190 -2.90 -26.27 -4.29
N VAL A 191 -2.67 -25.81 -3.05
CA VAL A 191 -3.75 -25.35 -2.16
C VAL A 191 -4.43 -24.10 -2.72
N LEU A 192 -3.67 -23.10 -3.15
CA LEU A 192 -4.21 -21.85 -3.68
C LEU A 192 -4.94 -22.04 -5.02
N VAL A 193 -4.40 -22.85 -5.93
CA VAL A 193 -5.08 -23.20 -7.19
C VAL A 193 -6.40 -23.94 -6.93
N ALA A 194 -6.46 -24.81 -5.93
CA ALA A 194 -7.70 -25.44 -5.52
C ALA A 194 -8.70 -24.42 -4.92
N GLN A 195 -8.23 -23.44 -4.14
CA GLN A 195 -9.04 -22.34 -3.64
C GLN A 195 -9.57 -21.46 -4.78
N HIS A 196 -8.75 -21.12 -5.79
CA HIS A 196 -9.20 -20.40 -6.99
C HIS A 196 -10.31 -21.15 -7.72
N ALA A 197 -10.19 -22.48 -7.87
CA ALA A 197 -11.24 -23.29 -8.48
C ALA A 197 -12.55 -23.26 -7.68
N GLN A 198 -12.47 -23.27 -6.35
CA GLN A 198 -13.63 -23.14 -5.46
C GLN A 198 -14.28 -21.75 -5.56
N VAL A 199 -13.48 -20.68 -5.61
CA VAL A 199 -13.94 -19.30 -5.82
C VAL A 199 -14.66 -19.20 -7.18
N LYS A 200 -14.06 -19.74 -8.26
CA LYS A 200 -14.64 -19.78 -9.62
C LYS A 200 -16.00 -20.52 -9.65
N ASP A 201 -16.11 -21.67 -8.96
CA ASP A 201 -17.40 -22.40 -8.82
C ASP A 201 -18.46 -21.58 -8.07
N LEU A 202 -18.10 -21.01 -6.91
CA LEU A 202 -19.02 -20.19 -6.13
C LEU A 202 -19.47 -18.95 -6.88
N MET A 203 -18.59 -18.31 -7.65
CA MET A 203 -18.94 -17.18 -8.51
C MET A 203 -19.98 -17.57 -9.56
N ALA A 204 -19.74 -18.67 -10.29
CA ALA A 204 -20.66 -19.15 -11.32
C ALA A 204 -22.03 -19.51 -10.74
N ARG A 205 -22.06 -20.18 -9.58
CA ARG A 205 -23.30 -20.55 -8.88
C ARG A 205 -24.03 -19.33 -8.33
N THR A 206 -23.32 -18.33 -7.81
CA THR A 206 -23.91 -17.07 -7.35
C THR A 206 -24.59 -16.35 -8.52
N ALA A 207 -23.90 -16.23 -9.66
CA ALA A 207 -24.45 -15.60 -10.87
C ALA A 207 -25.70 -16.31 -11.41
N ALA A 208 -25.78 -17.64 -11.27
CA ALA A 208 -26.89 -18.46 -11.77
C ALA A 208 -28.05 -18.63 -10.77
N SER A 209 -28.00 -17.95 -9.62
CA SER A 209 -28.98 -18.08 -8.54
C SER A 209 -29.75 -16.79 -8.30
N GLU A 210 -30.86 -16.88 -7.56
CA GLU A 210 -31.73 -15.76 -7.20
C GLU A 210 -32.14 -15.83 -5.72
N GLY A 211 -32.64 -14.72 -5.19
CA GLY A 211 -33.23 -14.62 -3.86
C GLY A 211 -32.29 -15.03 -2.73
N ALA A 212 -32.85 -15.77 -1.77
CA ALA A 212 -32.13 -16.20 -0.58
C ALA A 212 -30.93 -17.12 -0.90
N ASP A 213 -31.01 -17.89 -1.99
CA ASP A 213 -29.90 -18.76 -2.41
C ASP A 213 -28.72 -17.95 -2.93
N LYS A 214 -28.98 -16.89 -3.71
CA LYS A 214 -27.96 -15.95 -4.18
C LYS A 214 -27.26 -15.24 -3.04
N GLN A 215 -28.02 -14.70 -2.10
CA GLN A 215 -27.46 -14.05 -0.91
C GLN A 215 -26.57 -15.01 -0.11
N ARG A 216 -27.01 -16.25 0.10
CA ARG A 216 -26.24 -17.26 0.83
C ARG A 216 -24.93 -17.61 0.11
N LEU A 217 -24.98 -17.80 -1.21
CA LEU A 217 -23.80 -18.10 -2.03
C LEU A 217 -22.83 -16.92 -2.06
N PHE A 218 -23.33 -15.68 -2.18
CA PHE A 218 -22.50 -14.48 -2.14
C PHE A 218 -21.79 -14.32 -0.79
N THR A 219 -22.48 -14.54 0.33
CA THR A 219 -21.84 -14.52 1.66
C THR A 219 -20.72 -15.56 1.75
N ALA A 220 -20.98 -16.81 1.32
CA ALA A 220 -19.98 -17.87 1.33
C ALA A 220 -18.77 -17.55 0.41
N LEU A 221 -19.02 -16.91 -0.74
CA LEU A 221 -17.98 -16.45 -1.65
C LEU A 221 -17.09 -15.38 -0.98
N VAL A 222 -17.67 -14.37 -0.35
CA VAL A 222 -16.91 -13.32 0.34
C VAL A 222 -16.07 -13.90 1.47
N ASP A 223 -16.63 -14.78 2.29
CA ASP A 223 -15.89 -15.41 3.39
C ASP A 223 -14.69 -16.22 2.87
N LEU A 224 -14.85 -16.93 1.75
CA LEU A 224 -13.78 -17.66 1.10
C LEU A 224 -12.69 -16.72 0.57
N ILE A 225 -13.06 -15.65 -0.14
CA ILE A 225 -12.12 -14.64 -0.66
C ILE A 225 -11.30 -14.03 0.49
N LYS A 226 -11.97 -13.56 1.55
CA LYS A 226 -11.28 -12.95 2.70
C LYS A 226 -10.34 -13.89 3.42
N THR A 227 -10.72 -15.17 3.51
CA THR A 227 -9.87 -16.19 4.12
C THR A 227 -8.66 -16.50 3.23
N HIS A 228 -8.86 -16.56 1.92
CA HIS A 228 -7.82 -16.76 0.92
C HIS A 228 -6.78 -15.64 0.96
N GLU A 229 -7.21 -14.39 0.80
CA GLU A 229 -6.35 -13.18 0.86
C GLU A 229 -5.56 -13.12 2.17
N LYS A 230 -6.22 -13.38 3.32
CA LYS A 230 -5.54 -13.41 4.63
C LYS A 230 -4.39 -14.43 4.66
N GLY A 231 -4.57 -15.58 4.01
CA GLY A 231 -3.53 -16.60 3.88
C GLY A 231 -2.34 -16.07 3.08
N GLU A 232 -2.61 -15.45 1.94
CA GLU A 232 -1.60 -14.96 1.01
C GLU A 232 -0.81 -13.79 1.59
N GLN A 233 -1.50 -12.82 2.18
CA GLN A 233 -0.89 -11.65 2.84
C GLN A 233 0.01 -12.03 4.01
N ARG A 234 -0.31 -13.10 4.73
CA ARG A 234 0.45 -13.52 5.92
C ARG A 234 1.55 -14.54 5.62
N VAL A 235 1.43 -15.28 4.52
CA VAL A 235 2.33 -16.41 4.21
C VAL A 235 2.98 -16.27 2.85
N VAL A 236 2.19 -16.08 1.80
CA VAL A 236 2.66 -16.16 0.40
C VAL A 236 3.43 -14.91 0.01
N HIS A 237 2.81 -13.74 0.03
CA HIS A 237 3.44 -12.49 -0.41
C HIS A 237 4.69 -12.10 0.39
N PRO A 238 4.77 -12.32 1.72
CA PRO A 238 6.00 -12.09 2.47
C PRO A 238 7.16 -12.97 1.97
N VAL A 239 6.88 -14.23 1.61
CA VAL A 239 7.88 -15.14 1.06
C VAL A 239 8.24 -14.73 -0.38
N THR A 240 7.26 -14.44 -1.23
CA THR A 240 7.49 -13.92 -2.58
C THR A 240 8.38 -12.68 -2.53
N ARG A 241 8.07 -11.71 -1.65
CA ARG A 241 8.84 -10.47 -1.51
C ARG A 241 10.29 -10.70 -1.10
N SER A 242 10.55 -11.66 -0.21
CA SER A 242 11.87 -11.86 0.41
C SER A 242 12.74 -12.89 -0.30
N SER A 243 12.13 -13.83 -1.02
CA SER A 243 12.81 -15.06 -1.48
C SER A 243 12.71 -15.28 -2.99
N VAL A 244 12.00 -14.40 -3.72
CA VAL A 244 11.85 -14.49 -5.18
C VAL A 244 12.45 -13.25 -5.87
N GLU A 245 13.17 -13.46 -6.97
CA GLU A 245 13.72 -12.38 -7.79
C GLU A 245 12.60 -11.49 -8.38
N GLY A 246 12.67 -10.19 -8.10
CA GLY A 246 11.59 -9.25 -8.46
C GLY A 246 10.27 -9.49 -7.72
N GLY A 247 10.27 -10.36 -6.70
CA GLY A 247 9.07 -10.77 -5.98
C GLY A 247 8.38 -9.62 -5.24
N ALA A 248 9.11 -8.57 -4.84
CA ALA A 248 8.49 -7.38 -4.23
C ALA A 248 7.50 -6.67 -5.16
N ALA A 249 7.81 -6.57 -6.46
CA ALA A 249 6.90 -5.96 -7.43
C ALA A 249 5.68 -6.85 -7.69
N THR A 250 5.89 -8.17 -7.78
CA THR A 250 4.81 -9.15 -7.95
C THR A 250 3.86 -9.14 -6.75
N ALA A 251 4.39 -9.27 -5.53
CA ALA A 251 3.59 -9.22 -4.30
C ALA A 251 2.81 -7.91 -4.16
N ASN A 252 3.41 -6.77 -4.50
CA ASN A 252 2.70 -5.47 -4.43
C ASN A 252 1.59 -5.35 -5.48
N ALA A 253 1.76 -5.94 -6.66
CA ALA A 253 0.71 -5.97 -7.67
C ALA A 253 -0.49 -6.81 -7.21
N ARG A 254 -0.25 -7.98 -6.60
CA ARG A 254 -1.31 -8.84 -6.04
C ARG A 254 -2.09 -8.14 -4.92
N LEU A 255 -1.38 -7.53 -3.97
CA LEU A 255 -2.00 -6.74 -2.89
C LEU A 255 -2.92 -5.61 -3.41
N GLY A 256 -2.55 -4.96 -4.51
CA GLY A 256 -3.39 -3.91 -5.12
C GLY A 256 -4.64 -4.46 -5.82
N GLU A 257 -4.56 -5.67 -6.37
CA GLU A 257 -5.70 -6.37 -6.97
C GLU A 257 -6.69 -6.84 -5.87
N GLU A 258 -6.18 -7.33 -4.75
CA GLU A 258 -6.97 -7.70 -3.56
C GLU A 258 -7.67 -6.46 -2.97
N GLU A 259 -6.97 -5.34 -2.80
CA GLU A 259 -7.58 -4.09 -2.31
C GLU A 259 -8.73 -3.63 -3.23
N ARG A 260 -8.59 -3.80 -4.55
CA ARG A 260 -9.67 -3.53 -5.50
C ARG A 260 -10.86 -4.48 -5.31
N ALA A 261 -10.62 -5.77 -5.10
CA ALA A 261 -11.68 -6.73 -4.83
C ALA A 261 -12.43 -6.38 -3.53
N ASP A 262 -11.71 -5.92 -2.51
CA ASP A 262 -12.25 -5.49 -1.21
C ASP A 262 -13.22 -4.32 -1.33
N GLN A 263 -12.85 -3.31 -2.10
CA GLN A 263 -13.70 -2.15 -2.37
C GLN A 263 -14.97 -2.58 -3.10
N LEU A 264 -14.86 -3.46 -4.10
CA LEU A 264 -16.02 -3.99 -4.84
C LEU A 264 -16.94 -4.83 -3.93
N ILE A 265 -16.38 -5.65 -3.04
CA ILE A 265 -17.15 -6.40 -2.04
C ILE A 265 -17.93 -5.45 -1.13
N ALA A 266 -17.30 -4.35 -0.68
CA ALA A 266 -17.95 -3.36 0.19
C ALA A 266 -19.17 -2.74 -0.49
N GLU A 267 -19.06 -2.38 -1.77
CA GLU A 267 -20.16 -1.83 -2.56
C GLU A 267 -21.28 -2.85 -2.77
N VAL A 268 -20.96 -4.06 -3.26
CA VAL A 268 -21.95 -5.11 -3.54
C VAL A 268 -22.75 -5.49 -2.28
N LYS A 269 -22.11 -5.49 -1.11
CA LYS A 269 -22.76 -5.80 0.18
C LYS A 269 -23.88 -4.81 0.57
N THR A 270 -23.90 -3.62 -0.01
CA THR A 270 -24.96 -2.63 0.27
C THR A 270 -26.24 -2.86 -0.53
N MET A 271 -26.20 -3.76 -1.53
CA MET A 271 -27.25 -3.94 -2.53
C MET A 271 -28.15 -5.12 -2.20
N THR A 272 -29.37 -5.11 -2.77
CA THR A 272 -30.26 -6.28 -2.70
C THR A 272 -29.82 -7.30 -3.73
N ALA A 273 -29.67 -8.57 -3.35
CA ALA A 273 -29.14 -9.61 -4.23
C ALA A 273 -29.84 -9.74 -5.59
N ASP A 274 -31.15 -9.49 -5.67
CA ASP A 274 -31.93 -9.58 -6.91
C ASP A 274 -32.00 -8.27 -7.70
N SER A 275 -31.25 -7.24 -7.30
CA SER A 275 -31.26 -5.95 -7.99
C SER A 275 -30.34 -5.98 -9.22
N PRO A 276 -30.71 -5.31 -10.34
CA PRO A 276 -29.83 -5.18 -11.49
C PRO A 276 -28.49 -4.50 -11.16
N GLU A 277 -28.48 -3.62 -10.16
CA GLU A 277 -27.27 -2.99 -9.65
C GLU A 277 -26.34 -4.00 -9.00
N PHE A 278 -26.89 -4.93 -8.19
CA PHE A 278 -26.10 -6.04 -7.64
C PHE A 278 -25.43 -6.83 -8.76
N ASP A 279 -26.16 -7.19 -9.83
CA ASP A 279 -25.60 -7.96 -10.94
C ASP A 279 -24.46 -7.23 -11.65
N ALA A 280 -24.61 -5.92 -11.89
CA ALA A 280 -23.60 -5.11 -12.53
C ALA A 280 -22.31 -4.99 -11.68
N TRP A 281 -22.44 -4.76 -10.38
CA TRP A 281 -21.30 -4.65 -9.47
C TRP A 281 -20.67 -6.02 -9.16
N PHE A 282 -21.49 -7.06 -9.06
CA PHE A 282 -21.02 -8.43 -8.90
C PHE A 282 -20.19 -8.89 -10.10
N GLU A 283 -20.55 -8.49 -11.32
CA GLU A 283 -19.75 -8.77 -12.51
C GLU A 283 -18.38 -8.06 -12.47
N GLN A 284 -18.31 -6.82 -11.97
CA GLN A 284 -17.03 -6.13 -11.77
C GLN A 284 -16.15 -6.83 -10.73
N LEU A 285 -16.74 -7.25 -9.60
CA LEU A 285 -16.05 -8.06 -8.59
C LEU A 285 -15.55 -9.38 -9.19
N ARG A 286 -16.40 -10.06 -9.97
CA ARG A 286 -16.05 -11.32 -10.65
C ARG A 286 -14.84 -11.13 -11.54
N GLN A 287 -14.77 -10.08 -12.34
CA GLN A 287 -13.62 -9.80 -13.19
C GLN A 287 -12.35 -9.54 -12.36
N ALA A 288 -12.42 -8.66 -11.36
CA ALA A 288 -11.27 -8.33 -10.52
C ALA A 288 -10.63 -9.57 -9.86
N VAL A 289 -11.44 -10.46 -9.28
CA VAL A 289 -10.95 -11.69 -8.62
C VAL A 289 -10.41 -12.71 -9.62
N LEU A 290 -11.01 -12.82 -10.82
CA LEU A 290 -10.49 -13.71 -11.85
C LEU A 290 -9.16 -13.25 -12.43
N ASP A 291 -9.02 -11.94 -12.66
CA ASP A 291 -7.78 -11.33 -13.13
C ASP A 291 -6.67 -11.52 -12.08
N HIS A 292 -6.99 -11.30 -10.79
CA HIS A 292 -6.07 -11.56 -9.67
C HIS A 292 -5.56 -13.01 -9.68
N ALA A 293 -6.48 -13.98 -9.66
CA ALA A 293 -6.12 -15.40 -9.70
C ALA A 293 -5.29 -15.77 -10.94
N GLU A 294 -5.60 -15.19 -12.11
CA GLU A 294 -4.85 -15.41 -13.35
C GLU A 294 -3.42 -14.83 -13.27
N HIS A 295 -3.24 -13.65 -12.68
CA HIS A 295 -1.92 -13.07 -12.51
C HIS A 295 -1.07 -13.83 -11.49
N GLU A 296 -1.64 -14.32 -10.40
CA GLU A 296 -0.94 -15.18 -9.45
C GLU A 296 -0.46 -16.49 -10.10
N GLU A 297 -1.37 -17.18 -10.79
CA GLU A 297 -1.09 -18.45 -11.46
C GLU A 297 -0.03 -18.30 -12.57
N ARG A 298 0.08 -17.13 -13.21
CA ARG A 298 1.04 -16.86 -14.29
C ARG A 298 2.35 -16.23 -13.84
N GLU A 299 2.33 -15.41 -12.81
CA GLU A 299 3.45 -14.54 -12.47
C GLU A 299 4.07 -14.83 -11.11
N GLU A 300 3.28 -15.22 -10.09
CA GLU A 300 3.77 -15.43 -8.74
C GLU A 300 4.08 -16.90 -8.47
N PHE A 301 3.09 -17.77 -8.65
CA PHE A 301 3.20 -19.20 -8.33
C PHE A 301 4.33 -19.92 -9.09
N PRO A 302 4.56 -19.66 -10.39
CA PRO A 302 5.68 -20.28 -11.09
C PRO A 302 7.04 -19.86 -10.54
N LYS A 303 7.17 -18.63 -10.02
CA LYS A 303 8.42 -18.15 -9.43
C LYS A 303 8.66 -18.78 -8.06
N LEU A 304 7.62 -18.92 -7.24
CA LEU A 304 7.68 -19.64 -5.97
C LEU A 304 8.18 -21.08 -6.18
N ARG A 305 7.58 -21.81 -7.13
CA ARG A 305 8.00 -23.19 -7.45
C ARG A 305 9.41 -23.30 -8.03
N ARG A 306 9.88 -22.27 -8.72
CA ARG A 306 11.23 -22.24 -9.31
C ARG A 306 12.31 -21.94 -8.28
N GLU A 307 12.03 -21.05 -7.34
CA GLU A 307 13.06 -20.44 -6.49
C GLU A 307 13.06 -20.97 -5.05
N LEU A 308 11.99 -21.64 -4.62
CA LEU A 308 11.91 -22.30 -3.32
C LEU A 308 12.08 -23.81 -3.42
N THR A 309 12.49 -24.41 -2.31
CA THR A 309 12.55 -25.87 -2.18
C THR A 309 11.16 -26.46 -1.96
N ALA A 310 10.96 -27.71 -2.39
CA ALA A 310 9.72 -28.45 -2.11
C ALA A 310 9.36 -28.48 -0.62
N ALA A 311 10.38 -28.60 0.25
CA ALA A 311 10.20 -28.53 1.70
C ALA A 311 9.60 -27.19 2.16
N ARG A 312 10.13 -26.07 1.65
CA ARG A 312 9.61 -24.75 2.02
C ARG A 312 8.18 -24.57 1.52
N LEU A 313 7.89 -24.98 0.28
CA LEU A 313 6.54 -24.86 -0.29
C LEU A 313 5.51 -25.71 0.46
N HIS A 314 5.91 -26.88 0.95
CA HIS A 314 5.06 -27.71 1.80
C HIS A 314 4.80 -27.05 3.17
N THR A 315 5.85 -26.54 3.84
CA THR A 315 5.68 -25.79 5.10
C THR A 315 4.80 -24.55 4.92
N MET A 316 4.91 -23.84 3.80
CA MET A 316 4.02 -22.72 3.49
C MET A 316 2.56 -23.16 3.37
N ALA A 317 2.28 -24.37 2.86
CA ALA A 317 0.92 -24.90 2.79
C ALA A 317 0.34 -25.10 4.21
N GLU A 318 1.14 -25.64 5.13
CA GLU A 318 0.75 -25.82 6.53
C GLU A 318 0.52 -24.47 7.24
N GLU A 319 1.42 -23.49 7.02
CA GLU A 319 1.31 -22.12 7.53
C GLU A 319 0.02 -21.44 7.00
N LEU A 320 -0.25 -21.57 5.71
CA LEU A 320 -1.43 -21.01 5.06
C LEU A 320 -2.72 -21.58 5.68
N VAL A 321 -2.82 -22.91 5.78
CA VAL A 321 -3.99 -23.57 6.38
C VAL A 321 -4.16 -23.16 7.84
N ALA A 322 -3.08 -23.04 8.61
CA ALA A 322 -3.14 -22.60 10.00
C ALA A 322 -3.65 -21.15 10.12
N VAL A 323 -3.19 -20.25 9.25
CA VAL A 323 -3.66 -18.85 9.21
C VAL A 323 -5.14 -18.75 8.86
N GLN A 324 -5.59 -19.56 7.90
CA GLN A 324 -6.96 -19.57 7.40
C GLN A 324 -7.94 -20.18 8.40
N THR A 325 -7.50 -21.16 9.19
CA THR A 325 -8.33 -21.82 10.21
C THR A 325 -8.27 -21.14 11.58
N ALA A 326 -7.27 -20.30 11.84
CA ALA A 326 -7.20 -19.47 13.04
C ALA A 326 -8.32 -18.41 13.02
N HIS A 327 -9.39 -18.68 13.77
CA HIS A 327 -10.56 -17.82 13.91
C HIS A 327 -10.23 -16.50 14.64
N ASN A 328 -11.00 -15.46 14.26
CA ASN A 328 -11.12 -14.13 14.85
C ASN A 328 -11.20 -14.11 16.37
#